data_AF-A0A3B8PG91-F1
#
_entry.id   AF-A0A3B8PG91-F1
#
_cell.length_a   1.000
_cell.length_b   1.000
_cell.length_c   1.000
_cell.angle_alpha   90.00
_cell.angle_beta   90.00
_cell.angle_gamma   90.00
#
_symmetry.space_group_name_H-M   'P 1'
#
loop_
_entity.id
_entity.type
_entity.pdbx_description
1 polymer ?
#
loop_
_entity_poly.entity_id
_entity_poly.type
_entity_poly.pdbx_seq_one_letter_code
_entity_poly.pdbx_strand_id
1 'polypeptide(L)'
;TFPSIGSIVARERGPRRSGMPSYISVPVASSIGLRPGYFGGNWMGMQYDPFQTGGDPNNANFKVANLNLAGGMTVDRLSSRRDLNQRLDRISKTVERGTLFEAMDKFDRDAFEFVSGPAARKAFDINSEDPRIRDRYGRSNWGQSTLLARRLVEAGSTFVTVHFGGWDHHWNLEPGYKSVLPRVDMAVSGLLKDLSDRGMLESTLVILCGEFSRTPRMNDGGNGGPPGSKGTPGRDHWGNSLFCLLAGGGIRGGQVVGSTNARGERPLTRAVKPCNLHATIYKALGMDPTLHLLDHQGRPTPVLEDPSPIHELF
;
A
#
# COMPACT_ATOMS: atom_id res chain seq x y z
N THR A 1 -4.49 -15.91 8.56
CA THR A 1 -4.94 -14.68 7.86
C THR A 1 -4.46 -14.73 6.43
N PHE A 2 -5.29 -14.30 5.48
CA PHE A 2 -4.94 -14.28 4.06
C PHE A 2 -3.89 -13.18 3.78
N PRO A 3 -2.92 -13.37 2.86
CA PRO A 3 -1.96 -12.36 2.49
C PRO A 3 -2.62 -11.14 1.84
N SER A 4 -2.05 -9.96 2.07
CA SER A 4 -2.52 -8.75 1.38
C SER A 4 -2.25 -8.82 -0.12
N ILE A 5 -3.04 -8.07 -0.90
CA ILE A 5 -2.80 -7.97 -2.35
C ILE A 5 -1.40 -7.41 -2.64
N GLY A 6 -0.93 -6.41 -1.88
CA GLY A 6 0.40 -5.83 -2.06
C GLY A 6 1.52 -6.85 -1.80
N SER A 7 1.33 -7.75 -0.84
CA SER A 7 2.27 -8.85 -0.57
C SER A 7 2.28 -9.89 -1.68
N ILE A 8 1.11 -10.22 -2.26
CA ILE A 8 1.04 -11.13 -3.40
C ILE A 8 1.73 -10.50 -4.61
N VAL A 9 1.51 -9.20 -4.87
CA VAL A 9 2.21 -8.45 -5.91
C VAL A 9 3.74 -8.44 -5.67
N ALA A 10 4.17 -8.25 -4.41
CA ALA A 10 5.58 -8.27 -4.05
C ALA A 10 6.26 -9.60 -4.40
N ARG A 11 5.57 -10.72 -4.15
CA ARG A 11 6.04 -12.06 -4.48
C ARG A 11 6.10 -12.32 -5.98
N GLU A 12 5.03 -12.00 -6.69
CA GLU A 12 4.88 -12.40 -8.10
C GLU A 12 5.60 -11.46 -9.08
N ARG A 13 5.75 -10.18 -8.73
CA ARG A 13 6.34 -9.17 -9.63
C ARG A 13 7.69 -8.64 -9.14
N GLY A 14 7.98 -8.70 -7.85
CA GLY A 14 9.16 -8.07 -7.28
C GLY A 14 9.19 -6.56 -7.54
N PRO A 15 10.32 -5.86 -7.31
CA PRO A 15 10.46 -4.46 -7.63
C PRO A 15 10.74 -4.24 -9.12
N ARG A 16 10.32 -3.10 -9.68
CA ARG A 16 10.58 -2.75 -11.10
C ARG A 16 12.00 -2.28 -11.34
N ARG A 17 12.70 -1.84 -10.30
CA ARG A 17 14.14 -1.49 -10.33
C ARG A 17 14.85 -2.09 -9.15
N SER A 18 16.09 -2.53 -9.37
CA SER A 18 16.96 -3.06 -8.31
C SER A 18 17.18 -2.00 -7.23
N GLY A 19 17.30 -2.44 -5.98
CA GLY A 19 17.46 -1.56 -4.82
C GLY A 19 16.20 -0.81 -4.38
N MET A 20 15.03 -1.04 -4.99
CA MET A 20 13.75 -0.54 -4.45
C MET A 20 12.96 -1.68 -3.79
N PRO A 21 12.23 -1.44 -2.69
CA PRO A 21 11.27 -2.40 -2.18
C PRO A 21 10.10 -2.52 -3.16
N SER A 22 9.62 -3.74 -3.36
CA SER A 22 8.47 -4.02 -4.23
C SER A 22 7.16 -3.51 -3.63
N TYR A 23 7.00 -3.65 -2.31
CA TYR A 23 5.82 -3.24 -1.56
C TYR A 23 6.17 -2.33 -0.38
N ILE A 24 5.58 -1.13 -0.36
CA ILE A 24 5.80 -0.11 0.66
C ILE A 24 4.45 0.35 1.23
N SER A 25 4.43 0.66 2.52
CA SER A 25 3.31 1.39 3.14
C SER A 25 3.76 2.73 3.72
N VAL A 26 3.01 3.79 3.44
CA VAL A 26 3.30 5.15 3.89
C VAL A 26 2.14 5.68 4.77
N PRO A 27 2.39 6.12 6.01
CA PRO A 27 3.61 5.89 6.79
C PRO A 27 3.68 4.48 7.39
N VAL A 28 2.53 3.81 7.54
CA VAL A 28 2.41 2.52 8.23
C VAL A 28 1.44 1.61 7.50
N ALA A 29 1.57 0.31 7.73
CA ALA A 29 0.60 -0.72 7.39
C ALA A 29 -0.05 -1.15 8.69
N SER A 30 -1.35 -0.87 8.87
CA SER A 30 -2.03 -1.10 10.14
C SER A 30 -3.50 -1.40 9.93
N SER A 31 -4.01 -2.44 10.58
CA SER A 31 -5.44 -2.78 10.59
C SER A 31 -5.82 -3.34 11.96
N ILE A 32 -6.90 -2.85 12.57
CA ILE A 32 -7.43 -3.34 13.85
C ILE A 32 -6.34 -3.44 14.93
N GLY A 33 -5.52 -2.39 15.06
CA GLY A 33 -4.43 -2.34 16.05
C GLY A 33 -3.23 -3.26 15.78
N LEU A 34 -3.26 -4.08 14.71
CA LEU A 34 -2.14 -4.92 14.30
C LEU A 34 -1.30 -4.25 13.22
N ARG A 35 0.03 -4.47 13.28
CA ARG A 35 1.00 -4.02 12.26
C ARG A 35 1.85 -5.22 11.82
N PRO A 36 1.88 -5.61 10.53
CA PRO A 36 1.16 -5.00 9.39
C PRO A 36 -0.33 -5.39 9.31
N GLY A 37 -0.82 -6.32 10.13
CA GLY A 37 -2.22 -6.75 10.11
C GLY A 37 -2.63 -7.36 8.76
N TYR A 38 -3.78 -6.93 8.20
CA TYR A 38 -4.29 -7.36 6.90
C TYR A 38 -3.43 -6.93 5.71
N PHE A 39 -2.47 -6.03 5.92
CA PHE A 39 -1.52 -5.61 4.91
C PHE A 39 -0.28 -6.51 4.84
N GLY A 40 -0.13 -7.50 5.72
CA GLY A 40 1.03 -8.39 5.75
C GLY A 40 1.01 -9.50 4.70
N GLY A 41 2.17 -10.14 4.53
CA GLY A 41 2.34 -11.37 3.75
C GLY A 41 1.72 -12.58 4.43
N ASN A 42 1.48 -12.51 5.74
CA ASN A 42 0.84 -13.56 6.53
C ASN A 42 1.48 -14.93 6.25
N TRP A 43 0.75 -15.89 5.68
CA TRP A 43 1.29 -17.23 5.44
C TRP A 43 2.36 -17.31 4.36
N MET A 44 2.55 -16.27 3.54
CA MET A 44 3.68 -16.21 2.60
C MET A 44 4.99 -15.86 3.30
N GLY A 45 4.94 -15.42 4.56
CA GLY A 45 6.08 -15.02 5.35
C GLY A 45 6.35 -13.51 5.34
N MET A 46 7.10 -13.07 6.34
CA MET A 46 7.42 -11.66 6.61
C MET A 46 8.26 -10.99 5.53
N GLN A 47 8.94 -11.75 4.68
CA GLN A 47 9.73 -11.22 3.56
C GLN A 47 8.87 -10.53 2.49
N TYR A 48 7.55 -10.76 2.50
CA TYR A 48 6.58 -10.07 1.64
C TYR A 48 5.73 -9.04 2.41
N ASP A 49 6.09 -8.72 3.66
CA ASP A 49 5.48 -7.62 4.39
C ASP A 49 5.86 -6.28 3.74
N PRO A 50 4.97 -5.26 3.83
CA PRO A 50 5.28 -3.94 3.32
C PRO A 50 6.44 -3.32 4.11
N PHE A 51 7.37 -2.70 3.40
CA PHE A 51 8.31 -1.79 4.04
C PHE A 51 7.56 -0.55 4.54
N GLN A 52 7.55 -0.31 5.84
CA GLN A 52 6.85 0.83 6.43
C GLN A 52 7.82 1.99 6.58
N THR A 53 7.48 3.16 6.03
CA THR A 53 8.38 4.32 6.10
C THR A 53 8.50 4.88 7.51
N GLY A 54 7.45 4.73 8.31
CA GLY A 54 7.27 5.42 9.58
C GLY A 54 7.19 6.93 9.40
N GLY A 55 7.08 7.67 10.51
CA GLY A 55 7.15 9.14 10.54
C GLY A 55 6.01 9.86 9.83
N ASP A 56 6.06 11.20 9.87
CA ASP A 56 5.20 12.08 9.07
C ASP A 56 6.05 12.72 7.97
N PRO A 57 5.82 12.41 6.68
CA PRO A 57 6.55 13.00 5.56
C PRO A 57 6.44 14.53 5.44
N ASN A 58 5.48 15.16 6.13
CA ASN A 58 5.35 16.61 6.20
C ASN A 58 6.28 17.25 7.24
N ASN A 59 6.87 16.46 8.15
CA ASN A 59 7.85 16.97 9.11
C ASN A 59 9.18 17.28 8.39
N ALA A 60 9.76 18.45 8.64
CA ALA A 60 11.05 18.84 8.05
C ALA A 60 12.18 17.85 8.38
N ASN A 61 12.11 17.21 9.55
CA ASN A 61 13.07 16.21 10.01
C ASN A 61 12.68 14.78 9.63
N PHE A 62 11.73 14.60 8.70
CA PHE A 62 11.33 13.29 8.23
C PHE A 62 12.54 12.50 7.72
N LYS A 63 12.76 11.33 8.32
CA LYS A 63 13.78 10.37 7.91
C LYS A 63 13.20 8.97 8.09
N VAL A 64 13.48 8.10 7.12
CA VAL A 64 13.08 6.70 7.19
C VAL A 64 14.03 5.96 8.14
N ALA A 65 13.48 5.42 9.23
CA ALA A 65 14.26 4.83 10.32
C ALA A 65 15.22 3.71 9.88
N ASN A 66 14.83 2.93 8.86
CA ASN A 66 15.57 1.75 8.40
C ASN A 66 16.53 1.99 7.21
N LEU A 67 16.64 3.23 6.72
CA LEU A 67 17.62 3.60 5.68
C LEU A 67 18.90 4.23 6.26
N ASN A 68 18.88 4.55 7.56
CA ASN A 68 20.08 4.99 8.28
C ASN A 68 20.77 3.76 8.86
N LEU A 69 22.01 3.55 8.44
CA LEU A 69 22.87 2.51 8.97
C LEU A 69 23.05 2.73 10.47
N ALA A 70 22.71 1.73 11.28
CA ALA A 70 22.82 1.83 12.73
C ALA A 70 24.26 2.18 13.16
N GLY A 71 24.39 3.08 14.13
CA GLY A 71 25.65 3.30 14.87
C GLY A 71 26.84 3.83 14.05
N GLY A 72 26.62 4.73 13.09
CA GLY A 72 27.73 5.34 12.33
C GLY A 72 28.43 4.39 11.35
N MET A 73 27.77 3.28 10.99
CA MET A 73 28.23 2.41 9.91
C MET A 73 28.18 3.16 8.57
N THR A 74 29.31 3.19 7.85
CA THR A 74 29.37 3.69 6.48
C THR A 74 28.98 2.59 5.49
N VAL A 75 28.60 2.97 4.27
CA VAL A 75 28.33 2.01 3.18
C VAL A 75 29.57 1.16 2.91
N ASP A 76 30.77 1.76 2.98
CA ASP A 76 32.03 1.04 2.82
C ASP A 76 32.21 -0.04 3.89
N ARG A 77 31.95 0.28 5.16
CA ARG A 77 32.07 -0.68 6.26
C ARG A 77 31.08 -1.84 6.16
N LEU A 78 29.87 -1.58 5.64
CA LEU A 78 28.89 -2.62 5.33
C LEU A 78 29.33 -3.50 4.16
N SER A 79 29.85 -2.89 3.09
CA SER A 79 30.37 -3.62 1.94
C SER A 79 31.51 -4.55 2.35
N SER A 80 32.46 -4.08 3.16
CA SER A 80 33.58 -4.90 3.65
C SER A 80 33.12 -6.05 4.54
N ARG A 81 32.08 -5.86 5.37
CA ARG A 81 31.50 -6.94 6.18
C ARG A 81 30.78 -7.98 5.32
N ARG A 82 30.04 -7.53 4.31
CA ARG A 82 29.38 -8.42 3.34
C ARG A 82 30.42 -9.24 2.57
N ASP A 83 31.49 -8.62 2.10
CA ASP A 83 32.59 -9.30 1.42
C ASP A 83 33.29 -10.33 2.32
N LEU A 84 33.50 -9.99 3.59
CA LEU A 84 34.07 -10.93 4.56
C LEU A 84 33.15 -12.12 4.82
N ASN A 85 31.85 -11.88 5.03
CA ASN A 85 30.87 -12.94 5.20
C ASN A 85 30.80 -13.84 3.96
N GLN A 86 30.76 -13.27 2.75
CA GLN A 86 30.79 -14.07 1.53
C GLN A 86 32.07 -14.90 1.38
N ARG A 87 33.22 -14.39 1.84
CA ARG A 87 34.47 -15.16 1.88
C ARG A 87 34.41 -16.30 2.90
N LEU A 88 33.88 -16.07 4.09
CA LEU A 88 33.69 -17.09 5.13
C LEU A 88 32.67 -18.16 4.70
N ASP A 89 31.59 -17.75 4.03
CA ASP A 89 30.59 -18.66 3.45
C ASP A 89 31.19 -19.51 2.34
N ARG A 90 32.06 -18.93 1.49
CA ARG A 90 32.81 -19.69 0.47
C ARG A 90 33.75 -20.73 1.09
N ILE A 91 34.31 -20.45 2.27
CA ILE A 91 35.14 -21.42 3.02
C ILE A 91 34.28 -22.52 3.63
N SER A 92 33.06 -22.21 4.08
CA SER A 92 32.10 -23.18 4.64
C SER A 92 31.37 -24.02 3.58
N LYS A 93 31.37 -23.58 2.31
CA LYS A 93 30.68 -24.21 1.16
C LYS A 93 31.29 -25.55 0.66
N THR A 94 32.01 -26.27 1.51
CA THR A 94 32.46 -27.65 1.22
C THR A 94 31.36 -28.69 1.50
N VAL A 95 30.25 -28.33 2.15
CA VAL A 95 29.16 -29.27 2.49
C VAL A 95 27.79 -28.68 2.11
N GLU A 96 27.15 -29.34 1.13
CA GLU A 96 25.75 -29.27 0.68
C GLU A 96 25.22 -27.98 0.00
N ARG A 97 24.77 -28.16 -1.27
CA ARG A 97 24.06 -27.14 -2.07
C ARG A 97 22.56 -27.37 -1.96
N GLY A 98 21.82 -26.35 -1.53
CA GLY A 98 20.35 -26.32 -1.55
C GLY A 98 19.82 -25.00 -2.10
N THR A 99 18.64 -25.04 -2.72
CA THR A 99 17.90 -23.89 -3.28
C THR A 99 17.59 -22.79 -2.25
N LEU A 100 17.58 -23.13 -0.96
CA LEU A 100 17.39 -22.19 0.15
C LEU A 100 18.51 -21.14 0.24
N PHE A 101 19.76 -21.53 -0.03
CA PHE A 101 20.91 -20.62 0.04
C PHE A 101 20.88 -19.57 -1.08
N GLU A 102 20.39 -19.91 -2.27
CA GLU A 102 20.28 -18.95 -3.38
C GLU A 102 19.19 -17.89 -3.14
N ALA A 103 18.07 -18.31 -2.53
CA ALA A 103 17.01 -17.39 -2.13
C ALA A 103 17.51 -16.41 -1.05
N MET A 104 18.18 -16.92 0.00
CA MET A 104 18.79 -16.08 1.04
C MET A 104 19.80 -15.10 0.47
N ASP A 105 20.70 -15.57 -0.40
CA ASP A 105 21.74 -14.74 -0.99
C ASP A 105 21.12 -13.61 -1.85
N LYS A 106 20.04 -13.89 -2.60
CA LYS A 106 19.27 -12.86 -3.34
C LYS A 106 18.64 -11.83 -2.39
N PHE A 107 17.94 -12.29 -1.35
CA PHE A 107 17.32 -11.38 -0.35
C PHE A 107 18.37 -10.46 0.29
N ASP A 108 19.54 -10.99 0.65
CA ASP A 108 20.63 -10.21 1.22
C ASP A 108 21.19 -9.18 0.24
N ARG A 109 21.26 -9.50 -1.06
CA ARG A 109 21.69 -8.50 -2.07
C ARG A 109 20.69 -7.37 -2.19
N ASP A 110 19.40 -7.71 -2.34
CA ASP A 110 18.35 -6.73 -2.58
C ASP A 110 18.19 -5.82 -1.36
N ALA A 111 18.27 -6.38 -0.14
CA ALA A 111 18.28 -5.62 1.11
C ALA A 111 19.51 -4.71 1.22
N PHE A 112 20.70 -5.21 0.87
CA PHE A 112 21.91 -4.39 0.88
C PHE A 112 21.81 -3.24 -0.11
N GLU A 113 21.39 -3.49 -1.35
CA GLU A 113 21.25 -2.47 -2.38
C GLU A 113 20.19 -1.43 -2.00
N PHE A 114 19.10 -1.85 -1.38
CA PHE A 114 18.08 -0.94 -0.86
C PHE A 114 18.62 0.03 0.19
N VAL A 115 19.39 -0.47 1.16
CA VAL A 115 19.90 0.36 2.27
C VAL A 115 21.12 1.20 1.86
N SER A 116 21.97 0.67 0.98
CA SER A 116 23.21 1.32 0.54
C SER A 116 23.03 2.18 -0.72
N GLY A 117 22.00 1.92 -1.52
CA GLY A 117 21.84 2.47 -2.85
C GLY A 117 21.40 3.94 -2.88
N PRO A 118 21.94 4.77 -3.79
CA PRO A 118 21.56 6.17 -3.92
C PRO A 118 20.13 6.34 -4.44
N ALA A 119 19.61 5.38 -5.21
CA ALA A 119 18.27 5.43 -5.78
C ALA A 119 17.18 5.43 -4.68
N ALA A 120 17.25 4.49 -3.74
CA ALA A 120 16.33 4.43 -2.61
C ALA A 120 16.42 5.71 -1.77
N ARG A 121 17.62 6.12 -1.34
CA ARG A 121 17.81 7.35 -0.54
C ARG A 121 17.20 8.57 -1.20
N LYS A 122 17.44 8.76 -2.50
CA LYS A 122 16.84 9.85 -3.27
C LYS A 122 15.31 9.73 -3.29
N ALA A 123 14.77 8.54 -3.54
CA ALA A 123 13.32 8.34 -3.59
C ALA A 123 12.61 8.72 -2.27
N PHE A 124 13.18 8.31 -1.13
CA PHE A 124 12.62 8.62 0.20
C PHE A 124 12.89 10.05 0.68
N ASP A 125 13.85 10.76 0.08
CA ASP A 125 14.10 12.16 0.38
C ASP A 125 13.04 13.09 -0.25
N ILE A 126 11.91 13.20 0.44
CA ILE A 126 10.81 14.10 0.07
C ILE A 126 11.21 15.58 0.17
N ASN A 127 12.26 15.93 0.92
CA ASN A 127 12.70 17.31 1.06
C ASN A 127 13.44 17.82 -0.18
N SER A 128 13.86 16.92 -1.07
CA SER A 128 14.39 17.27 -2.39
C SER A 128 13.33 17.69 -3.42
N GLU A 129 12.03 17.55 -3.12
CA GLU A 129 10.95 18.02 -4.00
C GLU A 129 10.83 19.54 -4.00
N ASP A 130 10.47 20.10 -5.17
CA ASP A 130 10.12 21.51 -5.29
C ASP A 130 8.99 21.85 -4.30
N PRO A 131 9.13 22.90 -3.46
CA PRO A 131 8.10 23.30 -2.51
C PRO A 131 6.71 23.47 -3.14
N ARG A 132 6.63 23.93 -4.39
CA ARG A 132 5.35 24.11 -5.12
C ARG A 132 4.65 22.78 -5.39
N ILE A 133 5.41 21.72 -5.64
CA ILE A 133 4.86 20.37 -5.79
C ILE A 133 4.36 19.88 -4.44
N ARG A 134 5.12 20.11 -3.37
CA ARG A 134 4.68 19.77 -2.02
C ARG A 134 3.40 20.51 -1.62
N ASP A 135 3.26 21.78 -1.99
CA ASP A 135 2.07 22.58 -1.71
C ASP A 135 0.85 22.09 -2.50
N ARG A 136 1.03 21.62 -3.74
CA ARG A 136 -0.04 21.04 -4.57
C ARG A 136 -0.71 19.83 -3.91
N TYR A 137 0.06 18.95 -3.28
CA TYR A 137 -0.48 17.81 -2.54
C TYR A 137 -1.04 18.21 -1.17
N GLY A 138 -0.81 19.46 -0.73
CA GLY A 138 -1.16 19.96 0.58
C GLY A 138 -0.15 19.56 1.66
N ARG A 139 0.21 20.50 2.54
CA ARG A 139 1.13 20.30 3.67
C ARG A 139 0.47 19.59 4.84
N SER A 140 0.04 18.35 4.59
CA SER A 140 -0.54 17.44 5.56
C SER A 140 0.13 16.08 5.45
N ASN A 141 0.04 15.26 6.51
CA ASN A 141 0.58 13.91 6.49
C ASN A 141 0.06 13.10 5.29
N TRP A 142 -1.25 13.14 5.00
CA TRP A 142 -1.84 12.39 3.88
C TRP A 142 -1.36 12.91 2.51
N GLY A 143 -1.32 14.23 2.33
CA GLY A 143 -0.82 14.85 1.11
C GLY A 143 0.64 14.50 0.84
N GLN A 144 1.50 14.68 1.84
CA GLN A 144 2.93 14.41 1.71
C GLN A 144 3.23 12.90 1.62
N SER A 145 2.44 12.05 2.28
CA SER A 145 2.53 10.59 2.11
C SER A 145 2.17 10.15 0.70
N THR A 146 1.18 10.81 0.08
CA THR A 146 0.78 10.55 -1.31
C THR A 146 1.86 11.02 -2.30
N LEU A 147 2.47 12.18 -2.05
CA LEU A 147 3.63 12.65 -2.83
C LEU A 147 4.81 11.69 -2.72
N LEU A 148 5.11 11.22 -1.51
CA LEU A 148 6.17 10.22 -1.30
C LEU A 148 5.84 8.93 -2.08
N ALA A 149 4.59 8.47 -2.05
CA ALA A 149 4.18 7.31 -2.84
C ALA A 149 4.43 7.49 -4.35
N ARG A 150 4.14 8.67 -4.92
CA ARG A 150 4.48 8.98 -6.32
C ARG A 150 5.98 8.81 -6.59
N ARG A 151 6.84 9.38 -5.73
CA ARG A 151 8.30 9.27 -5.87
C ARG A 151 8.78 7.83 -5.80
N LEU A 152 8.20 7.02 -4.91
CA LEU A 152 8.56 5.62 -4.75
C LEU A 152 8.15 4.78 -5.95
N VAL A 153 6.95 5.01 -6.49
CA VAL A 153 6.51 4.40 -7.74
C VAL A 153 7.46 4.83 -8.86
N GLU A 154 7.74 6.12 -9.03
CA GLU A 154 8.69 6.65 -10.04
C GLU A 154 10.08 6.03 -9.93
N ALA A 155 10.57 5.80 -8.70
CA ALA A 155 11.86 5.20 -8.43
C ALA A 155 11.91 3.68 -8.71
N GLY A 156 10.76 3.01 -8.79
CA GLY A 156 10.68 1.60 -9.21
C GLY A 156 10.00 0.65 -8.22
N SER A 157 9.37 1.15 -7.16
CA SER A 157 8.46 0.33 -6.36
C SER A 157 7.24 -0.10 -7.19
N THR A 158 6.75 -1.30 -6.93
CA THR A 158 5.66 -1.92 -7.71
C THR A 158 4.30 -1.63 -7.11
N PHE A 159 4.20 -1.66 -5.78
CA PHE A 159 2.97 -1.42 -5.05
C PHE A 159 3.25 -0.50 -3.85
N VAL A 160 2.51 0.59 -3.72
CA VAL A 160 2.61 1.49 -2.56
C VAL A 160 1.23 1.73 -1.99
N THR A 161 1.05 1.39 -0.72
CA THR A 161 -0.16 1.69 0.05
C THR A 161 0.04 3.00 0.80
N VAL A 162 -0.89 3.93 0.68
CA VAL A 162 -0.92 5.13 1.52
C VAL A 162 -2.06 5.01 2.52
N HIS A 163 -1.73 4.97 3.81
CA HIS A 163 -2.70 4.76 4.87
C HIS A 163 -3.22 6.09 5.41
N PHE A 164 -4.48 6.40 5.13
CA PHE A 164 -5.19 7.57 5.65
C PHE A 164 -5.81 7.31 7.03
N GLY A 165 -4.94 7.06 8.01
CA GLY A 165 -5.37 6.84 9.39
C GLY A 165 -6.16 8.02 9.96
N GLY A 166 -7.27 7.74 10.65
CA GLY A 166 -8.19 8.76 11.19
C GLY A 166 -9.41 9.05 10.30
N TRP A 167 -9.61 8.29 9.22
CA TRP A 167 -10.81 8.39 8.37
C TRP A 167 -12.09 7.86 9.05
N ASP A 168 -11.96 6.92 9.99
CA ASP A 168 -13.06 6.14 10.59
C ASP A 168 -13.91 6.94 11.61
N HIS A 169 -14.65 7.95 11.15
CA HIS A 169 -15.51 8.78 11.99
C HIS A 169 -16.84 8.08 12.34
N HIS A 170 -17.06 7.81 13.62
CA HIS A 170 -18.32 7.28 14.15
C HIS A 170 -19.26 8.37 14.65
N TRP A 171 -18.76 9.54 15.05
CA TRP A 171 -19.52 10.69 15.53
C TRP A 171 -18.86 12.00 15.07
N ASN A 172 -19.47 13.15 15.39
CA ASN A 172 -18.98 14.48 14.98
C ASN A 172 -18.68 14.57 13.47
N LEU A 173 -19.57 13.97 12.67
CA LEU A 173 -19.31 13.62 11.28
C LEU A 173 -19.02 14.85 10.42
N GLU A 174 -19.86 15.89 10.51
CA GLU A 174 -19.71 17.08 9.67
C GLU A 174 -18.39 17.83 9.94
N PRO A 175 -18.03 18.20 11.19
CA PRO A 175 -16.73 18.80 11.46
C PRO A 175 -15.55 17.89 11.11
N GLY A 176 -15.68 16.58 11.37
CA GLY A 176 -14.70 15.57 10.99
C GLY A 176 -14.43 15.58 9.49
N TYR A 177 -15.47 15.40 8.67
CA TYR A 177 -15.36 15.39 7.21
C TYR A 177 -14.93 16.73 6.62
N LYS A 178 -15.41 17.87 7.15
CA LYS A 178 -14.90 19.20 6.75
C LYS A 178 -13.39 19.35 6.98
N SER A 179 -12.83 18.64 7.95
CA SER A 179 -11.39 18.66 8.22
C SER A 179 -10.56 17.73 7.31
N VAL A 180 -11.12 16.57 6.92
CA VAL A 180 -10.36 15.53 6.18
C VAL A 180 -10.61 15.53 4.67
N LEU A 181 -11.82 15.87 4.21
CA LEU A 181 -12.16 15.84 2.78
C LEU A 181 -11.26 16.75 1.94
N PRO A 182 -10.97 18.02 2.33
CA PRO A 182 -10.06 18.86 1.57
C PRO A 182 -8.65 18.29 1.45
N ARG A 183 -8.20 17.51 2.45
CA ARG A 183 -6.87 16.88 2.43
C ARG A 183 -6.82 15.72 1.44
N VAL A 184 -7.87 14.90 1.40
CA VAL A 184 -8.00 13.81 0.40
C VAL A 184 -8.11 14.39 -1.00
N ASP A 185 -8.94 15.40 -1.19
CA ASP A 185 -9.12 16.06 -2.49
C ASP A 185 -7.80 16.60 -3.05
N MET A 186 -7.05 17.36 -2.25
CA MET A 186 -5.71 17.86 -2.61
C MET A 186 -4.71 16.74 -2.89
N ALA A 187 -4.69 15.67 -2.08
CA ALA A 187 -3.78 14.55 -2.26
C ALA A 187 -4.05 13.78 -3.56
N VAL A 188 -5.33 13.45 -3.82
CA VAL A 188 -5.75 12.66 -4.97
C VAL A 188 -5.63 13.47 -6.25
N SER A 189 -6.15 14.70 -6.28
CA SER A 189 -6.04 15.58 -7.45
C SER A 189 -4.58 15.93 -7.75
N GLY A 190 -3.78 16.20 -6.73
CA GLY A 190 -2.34 16.42 -6.84
C GLY A 190 -1.61 15.23 -7.46
N LEU A 191 -1.90 14.02 -6.99
CA LEU A 191 -1.31 12.78 -7.51
C LEU A 191 -1.67 12.55 -8.98
N LEU A 192 -2.96 12.61 -9.33
CA LEU A 192 -3.41 12.35 -10.70
C LEU A 192 -2.83 13.37 -11.68
N LYS A 193 -2.80 14.65 -11.29
CA LYS A 193 -2.21 15.70 -12.12
C LYS A 193 -0.70 15.54 -12.28
N ASP A 194 0.02 15.26 -11.19
CA ASP A 194 1.47 15.07 -11.24
C ASP A 194 1.87 13.82 -12.06
N LEU A 195 1.11 12.72 -11.93
CA LEU A 195 1.32 11.53 -12.78
C LEU A 195 1.01 11.83 -14.26
N SER A 196 -0.02 12.62 -14.55
CA SER A 196 -0.34 13.05 -15.91
C SER A 196 0.75 13.95 -16.49
N ASP A 197 1.17 14.99 -15.74
CA ASP A 197 2.21 15.95 -16.14
C ASP A 197 3.55 15.23 -16.42
N ARG A 198 3.81 14.09 -15.76
CA ARG A 198 5.00 13.25 -15.94
C ARG A 198 4.85 12.15 -17.00
N GLY A 199 3.69 12.00 -17.62
CA GLY A 199 3.40 10.89 -18.54
C GLY A 199 3.40 9.51 -17.87
N MET A 200 3.27 9.46 -16.54
CA MET A 200 3.26 8.22 -15.76
C MET A 200 1.87 7.63 -15.58
N LEU A 201 0.80 8.42 -15.74
CA LEU A 201 -0.57 8.01 -15.48
C LEU A 201 -0.99 6.77 -16.28
N GLU A 202 -0.59 6.68 -17.56
CA GLU A 202 -0.88 5.51 -18.40
C GLU A 202 -0.25 4.20 -17.87
N SER A 203 0.87 4.31 -17.15
CA SER A 203 1.62 3.18 -16.60
C SER A 203 1.39 2.92 -15.11
N THR A 204 0.60 3.76 -14.45
CA THR A 204 0.38 3.72 -12.99
C THR A 204 -1.10 3.64 -12.68
N LEU A 205 -1.53 2.54 -12.10
CA LEU A 205 -2.90 2.40 -11.57
C LEU A 205 -2.99 3.08 -10.20
N VAL A 206 -3.85 4.09 -10.10
CA VAL A 206 -4.19 4.78 -8.84
C VAL A 206 -5.54 4.27 -8.36
N ILE A 207 -5.60 3.90 -7.08
CA ILE A 207 -6.83 3.39 -6.44
C ILE A 207 -7.02 4.13 -5.12
N LEU A 208 -8.17 4.75 -4.96
CA LEU A 208 -8.66 5.24 -3.68
C LEU A 208 -9.83 4.35 -3.26
N CYS A 209 -9.66 3.59 -2.19
CA CYS A 209 -10.72 2.77 -1.64
C CYS A 209 -10.61 2.66 -0.12
N GLY A 210 -11.75 2.40 0.55
CA GLY A 210 -11.82 2.03 1.96
C GLY A 210 -12.18 0.55 2.13
N GLU A 211 -12.31 0.09 3.38
CA GLU A 211 -12.64 -1.32 3.68
C GLU A 211 -14.15 -1.57 3.79
N PHE A 212 -14.89 -0.54 4.20
CA PHE A 212 -16.35 -0.53 4.36
C PHE A 212 -16.85 0.92 4.26
N SER A 213 -18.17 1.11 4.16
CA SER A 213 -18.78 2.43 4.27
C SER A 213 -19.43 2.64 5.64
N ARG A 214 -20.34 3.62 5.73
CA ARG A 214 -21.05 3.98 6.95
C ARG A 214 -22.53 3.74 6.81
N THR A 215 -23.20 3.35 7.90
CA THR A 215 -24.65 3.06 7.87
C THR A 215 -25.40 4.21 7.20
N PRO A 216 -26.31 4.00 6.25
CA PRO A 216 -27.01 5.09 5.57
C PRO A 216 -27.98 5.87 6.48
N ARG A 217 -28.08 5.46 7.75
CA ARG A 217 -28.86 6.08 8.81
C ARG A 217 -27.98 6.38 10.01
N MET A 218 -28.31 7.46 10.70
CA MET A 218 -27.72 7.79 12.00
C MET A 218 -28.24 6.82 13.07
N ASN A 219 -27.38 6.41 13.99
CA ASN A 219 -27.77 5.78 15.24
C ASN A 219 -27.99 6.84 16.33
N ASP A 220 -28.55 6.42 17.47
CA ASP A 220 -28.87 7.25 18.63
C ASP A 220 -27.71 7.37 19.63
N GLY A 221 -26.51 6.88 19.28
CA GLY A 221 -25.35 6.86 20.15
C GLY A 221 -25.22 5.59 21.00
N GLY A 222 -26.01 4.53 20.74
CA GLY A 222 -25.88 3.22 21.39
C GLY A 222 -24.56 2.45 21.14
N ASN A 223 -23.52 3.11 20.63
CA ASN A 223 -22.31 2.48 20.12
C ASN A 223 -21.32 2.13 21.25
N GLY A 224 -21.48 0.93 21.82
CA GLY A 224 -20.38 0.16 22.43
C GLY A 224 -19.85 0.67 23.78
N GLY A 225 -20.54 1.61 24.43
CA GLY A 225 -20.25 1.95 25.82
C GLY A 225 -20.81 0.91 26.81
N PRO A 226 -20.38 0.93 28.09
CA PRO A 226 -20.97 0.10 29.14
C PRO A 226 -22.51 0.25 29.21
N PRO A 227 -23.25 -0.73 29.76
CA PRO A 227 -24.71 -0.63 29.93
C PRO A 227 -25.13 0.72 30.55
N GLY A 228 -26.03 1.44 29.88
CA GLY A 228 -26.47 2.79 30.31
C GLY A 228 -25.64 3.96 29.76
N SER A 229 -24.57 3.69 29.01
CA SER A 229 -23.84 4.73 28.27
C SER A 229 -24.72 5.27 27.14
N LYS A 230 -24.99 6.58 27.18
CA LYS A 230 -25.47 7.33 26.02
C LYS A 230 -24.24 7.83 25.28
N GLY A 231 -23.81 7.10 24.25
CA GLY A 231 -22.73 7.55 23.38
C GLY A 231 -23.16 8.75 22.53
N THR A 232 -22.30 9.17 21.61
CA THR A 232 -22.62 10.27 20.70
C THR A 232 -23.32 9.73 19.46
N PRO A 233 -24.50 10.26 19.06
CA PRO A 233 -25.17 9.89 17.83
C PRO A 233 -24.25 9.95 16.62
N GLY A 234 -24.37 8.96 15.75
CA GLY A 234 -23.29 8.62 14.84
C GLY A 234 -23.70 7.73 13.67
N ARG A 235 -22.71 7.12 13.01
CA ARG A 235 -22.92 6.08 11.99
C ARG A 235 -22.00 4.89 12.27
N ASP A 236 -22.54 3.68 12.14
CA ASP A 236 -21.78 2.44 12.31
C ASP A 236 -21.05 2.03 11.03
N HIS A 237 -20.24 0.98 11.13
CA HIS A 237 -19.64 0.34 9.96
C HIS A 237 -20.73 -0.29 9.08
N TRP A 238 -20.58 -0.18 7.75
CA TRP A 238 -21.53 -0.70 6.78
C TRP A 238 -20.81 -1.42 5.64
N GLY A 239 -20.81 -2.75 5.71
CA GLY A 239 -20.16 -3.61 4.71
C GLY A 239 -21.00 -3.87 3.45
N ASN A 240 -22.29 -3.49 3.44
CA ASN A 240 -23.18 -3.87 2.34
C ASN A 240 -22.91 -3.12 1.04
N SER A 241 -22.29 -1.94 1.09
CA SER A 241 -21.87 -1.19 -0.10
C SER A 241 -20.74 -0.23 0.23
N LEU A 242 -19.92 0.11 -0.77
CA LEU A 242 -18.88 1.13 -0.74
C LEU A 242 -18.59 1.58 -2.18
N PHE A 243 -17.75 2.60 -2.35
CA PHE A 243 -17.22 2.98 -3.66
C PHE A 243 -15.69 2.91 -3.63
N CYS A 244 -15.10 2.66 -4.80
CA CYS A 244 -13.68 2.88 -5.03
C CYS A 244 -13.52 3.79 -6.26
N LEU A 245 -12.50 4.66 -6.25
CA LEU A 245 -12.09 5.45 -7.41
C LEU A 245 -10.84 4.79 -8.01
N LEU A 246 -10.85 4.62 -9.33
CA LEU A 246 -9.72 4.09 -10.09
C LEU A 246 -9.36 5.05 -11.23
N ALA A 247 -8.07 5.22 -11.49
CA ALA A 247 -7.55 6.02 -12.60
C ALA A 247 -6.16 5.54 -13.05
N GLY A 248 -5.82 5.78 -14.32
CA GLY A 248 -4.53 5.40 -14.90
C GLY A 248 -4.39 3.89 -15.13
N GLY A 249 -3.18 3.45 -15.49
CA GLY A 249 -2.87 2.04 -15.74
C GLY A 249 -3.70 1.41 -16.87
N GLY A 250 -4.03 2.21 -17.90
CA GLY A 250 -4.87 1.81 -19.02
C GLY A 250 -6.38 1.80 -18.76
N ILE A 251 -6.84 2.27 -17.59
CA ILE A 251 -8.27 2.41 -17.30
C ILE A 251 -8.87 3.59 -18.09
N ARG A 252 -9.99 3.34 -18.77
CA ARG A 252 -10.81 4.37 -19.40
C ARG A 252 -11.52 5.21 -18.33
N GLY A 253 -11.07 6.45 -18.13
CA GLY A 253 -11.69 7.39 -17.19
C GLY A 253 -13.08 7.87 -17.62
N GLY A 254 -13.75 8.64 -16.76
CA GLY A 254 -15.03 9.29 -17.07
C GLY A 254 -16.26 8.37 -17.02
N GLN A 255 -16.14 7.20 -16.39
CA GLN A 255 -17.22 6.22 -16.27
C GLN A 255 -17.61 5.95 -14.82
N VAL A 256 -18.84 5.46 -14.64
CA VAL A 256 -19.36 4.94 -13.37
C VAL A 256 -19.81 3.50 -13.60
N VAL A 257 -19.26 2.56 -12.83
CA VAL A 257 -19.62 1.14 -12.92
C VAL A 257 -20.53 0.77 -11.76
N GLY A 258 -21.77 0.42 -12.10
CA GLY A 258 -22.80 0.04 -11.13
C GLY A 258 -23.35 1.21 -10.32
N SER A 259 -24.24 0.89 -9.39
CA SER A 259 -24.90 1.88 -8.53
C SER A 259 -25.39 1.22 -7.25
N THR A 260 -25.67 2.03 -6.23
CA THR A 260 -26.47 1.60 -5.07
C THR A 260 -27.96 1.91 -5.30
N ASN A 261 -28.82 1.43 -4.39
CA ASN A 261 -30.20 1.90 -4.33
C ASN A 261 -30.25 3.39 -3.95
N ALA A 262 -31.41 4.04 -4.08
CA ALA A 262 -31.58 5.47 -3.79
C ALA A 262 -31.21 5.88 -2.34
N ARG A 263 -31.03 4.92 -1.43
CA ARG A 263 -30.64 5.15 -0.03
C ARG A 263 -29.17 4.83 0.26
N GLY A 264 -28.40 4.34 -0.71
CA GLY A 264 -27.01 3.93 -0.50
C GLY A 264 -26.84 2.70 0.41
N GLU A 265 -27.89 1.87 0.55
CA GLU A 265 -27.90 0.73 1.47
C GLU A 265 -27.24 -0.52 0.85
N ARG A 266 -27.44 -0.75 -0.45
CA ARG A 266 -26.98 -1.95 -1.15
C ARG A 266 -26.75 -1.67 -2.63
N PRO A 267 -25.89 -2.47 -3.31
CA PRO A 267 -25.78 -2.46 -4.76
C PRO A 267 -27.14 -2.70 -5.42
N LEU A 268 -27.41 -1.96 -6.49
CA LEU A 268 -28.63 -2.06 -7.30
C LEU A 268 -28.28 -2.52 -8.71
N THR A 269 -27.40 -1.80 -9.40
CA THR A 269 -26.94 -2.18 -10.74
C THR A 269 -25.49 -2.62 -10.68
N ARG A 270 -25.14 -3.60 -11.51
CA ARG A 270 -23.78 -4.12 -11.72
C ARG A 270 -22.94 -4.17 -10.43
N ALA A 271 -23.34 -5.03 -9.49
CA ALA A 271 -22.56 -5.23 -8.27
C ALA A 271 -21.15 -5.75 -8.60
N VAL A 272 -20.15 -5.16 -7.94
CA VAL A 272 -18.75 -5.60 -7.98
C VAL A 272 -18.31 -5.96 -6.57
N LYS A 273 -17.52 -7.02 -6.43
CA LYS A 273 -16.96 -7.47 -5.15
C LYS A 273 -15.50 -7.04 -5.02
N PRO A 274 -14.93 -7.04 -3.80
CA PRO A 274 -13.49 -6.79 -3.60
C PRO A 274 -12.57 -7.71 -4.44
N CYS A 275 -12.95 -8.96 -4.67
CA CYS A 275 -12.20 -9.86 -5.55
C CYS A 275 -12.15 -9.39 -7.02
N ASN A 276 -13.23 -8.79 -7.54
CA ASN A 276 -13.22 -8.21 -8.90
C ASN A 276 -12.29 -7.00 -9.00
N LEU A 277 -12.19 -6.19 -7.93
CA LEU A 277 -11.22 -5.11 -7.85
C LEU A 277 -9.79 -5.66 -7.87
N HIS A 278 -9.50 -6.68 -7.06
CA HIS A 278 -8.19 -7.33 -7.06
C HIS A 278 -7.84 -7.98 -8.42
N ALA A 279 -8.81 -8.64 -9.08
CA ALA A 279 -8.63 -9.17 -10.43
C ALA A 279 -8.28 -8.06 -11.44
N THR A 280 -8.91 -6.89 -11.30
CA THR A 280 -8.60 -5.70 -12.12
C THR A 280 -7.17 -5.21 -11.88
N ILE A 281 -6.72 -5.20 -10.62
CA ILE A 281 -5.33 -4.85 -10.24
C ILE A 281 -4.34 -5.85 -10.86
N TYR A 282 -4.62 -7.14 -10.75
CA TYR A 282 -3.79 -8.19 -11.36
C TYR A 282 -3.71 -8.05 -12.87
N LYS A 283 -4.84 -7.80 -13.55
CA LYS A 283 -4.86 -7.51 -14.98
C LYS A 283 -3.96 -6.31 -15.34
N ALA A 284 -4.07 -5.20 -14.60
CA ALA A 284 -3.25 -4.01 -14.84
C ALA A 284 -1.74 -4.26 -14.61
N LEU A 285 -1.40 -5.18 -13.69
CA LEU A 285 -0.02 -5.59 -13.41
C LEU A 285 0.49 -6.73 -14.30
N GLY A 286 -0.36 -7.28 -15.18
CA GLY A 286 -0.02 -8.45 -16.00
C GLY A 286 0.18 -9.73 -15.18
N MET A 287 -0.56 -9.89 -14.09
CA MET A 287 -0.58 -11.07 -13.22
C MET A 287 -1.76 -11.97 -13.56
N ASP A 288 -1.57 -13.28 -13.38
CA ASP A 288 -2.63 -14.28 -13.53
C ASP A 288 -3.61 -14.23 -12.34
N PRO A 289 -4.89 -13.85 -12.55
CA PRO A 289 -5.86 -13.78 -11.45
C PRO A 289 -6.31 -15.16 -10.95
N THR A 290 -5.95 -16.25 -11.63
CA THR A 290 -6.27 -17.64 -11.25
C THR A 290 -5.17 -18.31 -10.42
N LEU A 291 -4.11 -17.59 -10.08
CA LEU A 291 -2.95 -18.14 -9.38
C LEU A 291 -3.33 -18.75 -8.02
N HIS A 292 -2.63 -19.81 -7.64
CA HIS A 292 -2.80 -20.48 -6.35
C HIS A 292 -1.53 -20.36 -5.51
N LEU A 293 -1.71 -20.12 -4.22
CA LEU A 293 -0.63 -20.06 -3.24
C LEU A 293 -0.77 -21.19 -2.24
N LEU A 294 0.36 -21.79 -1.85
CA LEU A 294 0.36 -22.78 -0.79
C LEU A 294 0.13 -22.09 0.56
N ASP A 295 -0.86 -22.58 1.31
CA ASP A 295 -1.08 -22.16 2.70
C ASP A 295 -0.07 -22.83 3.65
N HIS A 296 -0.19 -22.58 4.95
CA HIS A 296 0.69 -23.18 5.97
C HIS A 296 0.66 -24.72 6.01
N GLN A 297 -0.39 -25.35 5.48
CA GLN A 297 -0.54 -26.81 5.41
C GLN A 297 -0.09 -27.35 4.04
N GLY A 298 0.46 -26.50 3.16
CA GLY A 298 0.85 -26.87 1.81
C GLY A 298 -0.34 -27.02 0.85
N ARG A 299 -1.54 -26.55 1.20
CA ARG A 299 -2.71 -26.66 0.33
C ARG A 299 -2.75 -25.50 -0.68
N PRO A 300 -2.91 -25.78 -1.97
CA PRO A 300 -3.16 -24.74 -2.96
C PRO A 300 -4.45 -23.99 -2.64
N THR A 301 -4.33 -22.69 -2.41
CA THR A 301 -5.44 -21.78 -2.12
C THR A 301 -5.48 -20.71 -3.22
N PRO A 302 -6.62 -20.51 -3.91
CA PRO A 302 -6.71 -19.48 -4.94
C PRO A 302 -6.51 -18.09 -4.34
N VAL A 303 -5.84 -17.20 -5.06
CA VAL A 303 -5.68 -15.80 -4.61
C VAL A 303 -6.98 -15.01 -4.60
N LEU A 304 -7.94 -15.41 -5.44
CA LEU A 304 -9.23 -14.75 -5.61
C LEU A 304 -10.35 -15.79 -5.71
N GLU A 305 -11.47 -15.49 -5.05
CA GLU A 305 -12.72 -16.27 -5.18
C GLU A 305 -13.32 -16.14 -6.58
N ASP A 306 -13.29 -14.93 -7.14
CA ASP A 306 -13.72 -14.63 -8.51
C ASP A 306 -12.57 -13.91 -9.24
N PRO A 307 -11.94 -14.55 -10.24
CA PRO A 307 -10.82 -13.98 -10.98
C PRO A 307 -11.27 -13.01 -12.10
N SER A 308 -12.55 -12.69 -12.21
CA SER A 308 -13.09 -11.84 -13.27
C SER A 308 -12.81 -10.36 -12.97
N PRO A 309 -12.04 -9.65 -13.82
CA PRO A 309 -11.81 -8.22 -13.67
C PRO A 309 -13.08 -7.42 -14.01
N ILE A 310 -13.11 -6.14 -13.64
CA ILE A 310 -14.16 -5.22 -14.05
C ILE A 310 -13.87 -4.81 -15.50
N HIS A 311 -14.43 -5.56 -16.46
CA HIS A 311 -14.12 -5.43 -17.88
C HIS A 311 -14.48 -4.06 -18.47
N GLU A 312 -15.49 -3.38 -17.92
CA GLU A 312 -15.94 -2.05 -18.35
C GLU A 312 -14.83 -0.99 -18.25
N LEU A 313 -13.85 -1.21 -17.36
CA LEU A 313 -12.74 -0.28 -17.15
C LEU A 313 -11.73 -0.23 -18.30
N PHE A 314 -11.73 -1.20 -19.23
CA PHE A 314 -10.74 -1.31 -20.33
C PHE A 314 -11.41 -1.22 -21.71
#